data_AF-A0A7Y0PTL8-F1
#
_entry.id   AF-A0A7Y0PTL8-F1
#
_cell.length_a   1.000
_cell.length_b   1.000
_cell.length_c   1.000
_cell.angle_alpha   90.00
_cell.angle_beta   90.00
_cell.angle_gamma   90.00
#
_symmetry.space_group_name_H-M   'P 1'
#
loop_
_entity.id
_entity.type
_entity.pdbx_description
1 polymer ?
#
loop_
_entity_poly.entity_id
_entity_poly.type
_entity_poly.pdbx_seq_one_letter_code
_entity_poly.pdbx_strand_id
1 'polypeptide(L)'
;MTLPLPPAAPRREGATVPDVPDAVLGWRTWRIGRRAQRRAELIAPLAGSAWPARRPLVASCGSRDHSPPGDRCGCGLYAVADPRVLEWGPSDHEVLGAVALWGQVVEGTRGWRASHGYPRFLVTGPVIPTEQRAVLSRRYGVPVLRSEVPPRTLARLLGTEPGAAGALLRTRVDEVEGVVAARMPEWVRRSQDRPARTTRSGVLARRWRRR
;
A
#
# COMPACT_ATOMS: atom_id res chain seq x y z
N MET A 1 45.09 -25.63 19.25
CA MET A 1 45.03 -24.75 18.07
C MET A 1 43.56 -24.44 17.80
N THR A 2 43.09 -23.26 18.20
CA THR A 2 41.67 -22.86 18.08
C THR A 2 41.57 -21.80 16.98
N LEU A 3 40.84 -22.11 15.91
CA LEU A 3 40.58 -21.16 14.82
C LEU A 3 39.62 -20.06 15.31
N PRO A 4 39.86 -18.77 14.96
CA PRO A 4 38.98 -17.68 15.35
C PRO A 4 37.65 -17.75 14.58
N LEU A 5 36.56 -17.42 15.30
CA LEU A 5 35.21 -17.31 14.74
C LEU A 5 35.13 -16.22 13.66
N PRO A 6 34.37 -16.43 12.57
CA PRO A 6 34.14 -15.40 11.57
C PRO A 6 33.36 -14.22 12.17
N PRO A 7 33.60 -12.98 11.70
CA PRO A 7 32.89 -11.81 12.18
C PRO A 7 31.38 -11.96 11.93
N ALA A 8 30.59 -11.59 12.94
CA ALA A 8 29.14 -11.58 12.85
C ALA A 8 28.69 -10.76 11.64
N ALA A 9 27.89 -11.38 10.77
CA ALA A 9 27.29 -10.70 9.62
C ALA A 9 26.58 -9.42 10.08
N PRO A 10 26.70 -8.30 9.35
CA PRO A 10 26.06 -7.06 9.74
C PRO A 10 24.55 -7.29 9.86
N ARG A 11 24.01 -6.94 11.03
CA ARG A 11 22.56 -6.89 11.26
C ARG A 11 21.97 -5.98 10.19
N ARG A 12 21.05 -6.51 9.39
CA ARG A 12 20.34 -5.73 8.36
C ARG A 12 19.52 -4.65 9.03
N GLU A 13 20.11 -3.46 9.11
CA GLU A 13 19.48 -2.21 9.49
C GLU A 13 18.24 -2.02 8.61
N GLY A 14 17.09 -1.80 9.26
CA GLY A 14 15.79 -1.78 8.64
C GLY A 14 15.78 -0.77 7.50
N ALA A 15 15.68 -1.25 6.26
CA ALA A 15 15.71 -0.36 5.11
C ALA A 15 14.55 0.64 5.21
N THR A 16 14.93 1.87 5.51
CA THR A 16 14.10 3.06 5.58
C THR A 16 13.72 3.46 4.17
N VAL A 17 12.51 4.00 4.02
CA VAL A 17 12.09 4.63 2.76
C VAL A 17 13.05 5.79 2.50
N PRO A 18 13.60 5.96 1.27
CA PRO A 18 14.42 7.11 0.97
C PRO A 18 13.59 8.39 1.18
N ASP A 19 14.03 9.25 2.10
CA ASP A 19 13.50 10.60 2.20
C ASP A 19 14.19 11.43 1.12
N VAL A 20 13.59 11.46 -0.07
CA VAL A 20 14.12 12.20 -1.22
C VAL A 20 13.64 13.65 -1.06
N PRO A 21 14.53 14.63 -0.84
CA PRO A 21 14.15 16.01 -0.50
C PRO A 21 13.30 16.71 -1.56
N ASP A 22 13.26 16.20 -2.79
CA ASP A 22 12.47 16.72 -3.91
C ASP A 22 11.28 15.83 -4.32
N ALA A 23 10.91 14.85 -3.49
CA ALA A 23 9.78 13.98 -3.82
C ALA A 23 8.43 14.68 -3.67
N VAL A 24 7.64 14.64 -4.74
CA VAL A 24 6.22 14.99 -4.71
C VAL A 24 5.44 13.79 -4.17
N LEU A 25 4.60 14.04 -3.18
CA LEU A 25 3.77 13.00 -2.55
C LEU A 25 2.38 13.02 -3.15
N GLY A 26 1.88 11.83 -3.48
CA GLY A 26 0.51 11.67 -3.97
C GLY A 26 -0.10 10.33 -3.59
N TRP A 27 -1.39 10.19 -3.87
CA TRP A 27 -2.14 8.96 -3.67
C TRP A 27 -2.10 8.06 -4.90
N ARG A 28 -1.99 6.76 -4.67
CA ARG A 28 -2.01 5.76 -5.72
C ARG A 28 -2.70 4.47 -5.24
N THR A 29 -3.19 3.70 -6.21
CA THR A 29 -3.67 2.34 -5.99
C THR A 29 -2.74 1.29 -6.56
N TRP A 30 -2.72 0.13 -5.91
CA TRP A 30 -2.10 -1.11 -6.39
C TRP A 30 -3.09 -2.27 -6.21
N ARG A 31 -2.78 -3.40 -6.84
CA ARG A 31 -3.39 -4.69 -6.49
C ARG A 31 -2.32 -5.64 -5.96
N ILE A 32 -2.68 -6.49 -5.01
CA ILE A 32 -1.82 -7.61 -4.60
C ILE A 32 -1.95 -8.74 -5.63
N GLY A 33 -0.84 -9.35 -6.03
CA GLY A 33 -0.86 -10.49 -6.95
C GLY A 33 -1.67 -11.68 -6.40
N ARG A 34 -2.44 -12.35 -7.25
CA ARG A 34 -3.34 -13.44 -6.84
C ARG A 34 -2.67 -14.83 -6.85
N ARG A 35 -1.76 -15.04 -7.81
CA ARG A 35 -1.02 -16.30 -7.96
C ARG A 35 -0.06 -16.47 -6.79
N ALA A 36 0.10 -17.70 -6.29
CA ALA A 36 0.90 -18.00 -5.10
C ALA A 36 2.28 -17.34 -5.12
N GLN A 37 2.96 -17.38 -6.27
CA GLN A 37 4.31 -16.81 -6.48
C GLN A 37 4.34 -15.27 -6.42
N ARG A 38 3.19 -14.61 -6.62
CA ARG A 38 3.05 -13.14 -6.68
C ARG A 38 2.17 -12.58 -5.55
N ARG A 39 1.79 -13.40 -4.55
CA ARG A 39 0.92 -12.99 -3.42
C ARG A 39 1.50 -11.89 -2.54
N ALA A 40 2.79 -11.61 -2.70
CA ALA A 40 3.48 -10.53 -2.02
C ALA A 40 3.87 -9.37 -2.95
N GLU A 41 3.39 -9.34 -4.20
CA GLU A 41 3.73 -8.27 -5.14
C GLU A 41 2.62 -7.23 -5.24
N LEU A 42 3.03 -5.97 -5.18
CA LEU A 42 2.23 -4.86 -5.64
C LEU A 42 2.29 -4.80 -7.16
N ILE A 43 1.12 -4.70 -7.76
CA ILE A 43 0.97 -4.67 -9.21
C ILE A 43 0.20 -3.41 -9.59
N ALA A 44 0.68 -2.71 -10.60
CA ALA A 44 -0.04 -1.58 -11.18
C ALA A 44 -1.41 -2.06 -11.71
N PRO A 45 -2.54 -1.46 -11.29
CA PRO A 45 -3.86 -1.98 -11.62
C PRO A 45 -4.10 -2.09 -13.13
N LEU A 46 -3.77 -1.03 -13.87
CA LEU A 46 -3.98 -0.94 -15.33
C LEU A 46 -2.84 -1.58 -16.13
N ALA A 47 -1.58 -1.26 -15.81
CA ALA A 47 -0.43 -1.73 -16.59
C ALA A 47 -0.06 -3.21 -16.31
N GLY A 48 -0.53 -3.80 -15.20
CA GLY A 48 -0.19 -5.17 -14.82
C GLY A 48 1.28 -5.41 -14.42
N SER A 49 2.10 -4.37 -14.47
CA SER A 49 3.52 -4.39 -14.11
C SER A 49 3.72 -4.50 -12.59
N ALA A 50 4.68 -5.34 -12.19
CA ALA A 50 5.06 -5.49 -10.79
C ALA A 50 5.88 -4.28 -10.35
N TRP A 51 5.60 -3.78 -9.14
CA TRP A 51 6.48 -2.81 -8.50
C TRP A 51 7.66 -3.53 -7.85
N PRO A 52 8.90 -3.14 -8.16
CA PRO A 52 10.08 -3.78 -7.61
C PRO A 52 10.16 -3.60 -6.08
N ALA A 53 10.71 -4.60 -5.41
CA ALA A 53 10.92 -4.58 -3.97
C ALA A 53 12.19 -3.79 -3.63
N ARG A 54 12.12 -2.89 -2.64
CA ARG A 54 13.26 -2.10 -2.11
C ARG A 54 14.01 -1.28 -3.16
N ARG A 55 13.39 -1.03 -4.31
CA ARG A 55 13.96 -0.23 -5.40
C ARG A 55 12.86 0.62 -6.03
N PRO A 56 13.18 1.83 -6.48
CA PRO A 56 12.24 2.66 -7.23
C PRO A 56 11.71 1.93 -8.46
N LEU A 57 10.44 2.14 -8.78
CA LEU A 57 9.96 1.86 -10.14
C LEU A 57 10.40 3.01 -11.03
N VAL A 58 11.04 2.69 -12.15
CA VAL A 58 11.35 3.64 -13.22
C VAL A 58 10.27 3.51 -14.28
N ALA A 59 9.69 4.62 -14.69
CA ALA A 59 8.73 4.66 -15.78
C ALA A 59 9.39 4.22 -17.09
N SER A 60 8.65 3.45 -17.89
CA SER A 60 9.08 3.00 -19.22
C SER A 60 8.01 3.33 -20.26
N CYS A 61 8.43 3.65 -21.48
CA CYS A 61 7.56 3.78 -22.64
C CYS A 61 7.87 2.67 -23.64
N GLY A 62 6.86 2.26 -24.43
CA GLY A 62 7.08 1.34 -25.55
C GLY A 62 7.80 2.00 -26.74
N SER A 63 7.72 3.32 -26.86
CA SER A 63 8.51 4.11 -27.81
C SER A 63 9.92 4.36 -27.25
N ARG A 64 10.91 4.38 -28.13
CA ARG A 64 12.32 4.72 -27.82
C ARG A 64 12.63 6.20 -28.07
N ASP A 65 11.66 6.98 -28.52
CA ASP A 65 11.86 8.35 -29.02
C ASP A 65 11.91 9.39 -27.89
N HIS A 66 11.55 9.00 -26.67
CA HIS A 66 11.56 9.88 -25.50
C HIS A 66 11.76 9.11 -24.20
N SER A 67 12.24 9.83 -23.19
CA SER A 67 12.23 9.35 -21.81
C SER A 67 10.89 9.67 -21.14
N PRO A 68 10.31 8.74 -20.36
CA PRO A 68 9.10 9.05 -19.60
C PRO A 68 9.34 10.04 -18.46
N PRO A 69 8.41 10.94 -18.15
CA PRO A 69 7.16 11.18 -18.89
C PRO A 69 7.39 11.96 -20.19
N GLY A 70 6.85 11.47 -21.32
CA GLY A 70 6.91 12.19 -22.59
C GLY A 70 5.82 13.26 -22.70
N ASP A 71 6.15 14.41 -23.29
CA ASP A 71 5.24 15.58 -23.37
C ASP A 71 3.89 15.26 -24.02
N ARG A 72 3.90 14.47 -25.10
CA ARG A 72 2.71 14.06 -25.86
C ARG A 72 2.40 12.56 -25.75
N CYS A 73 2.96 11.90 -24.74
CA CYS A 73 2.74 10.47 -24.48
C CYS A 73 2.07 10.29 -23.11
N GLY A 74 1.23 9.28 -22.93
CA GLY A 74 0.63 8.92 -21.64
C GLY A 74 1.56 8.14 -20.69
N CYS A 75 2.84 7.99 -21.03
CA CYS A 75 3.80 7.22 -20.23
C CYS A 75 4.20 7.96 -18.94
N GLY A 76 4.50 7.21 -17.89
CA GLY A 76 4.89 7.76 -16.59
C GLY A 76 4.19 7.07 -15.41
N LEU A 77 4.64 7.40 -14.20
CA LEU A 77 4.01 6.96 -12.96
C LEU A 77 3.08 8.05 -12.44
N TYR A 78 1.79 7.70 -12.34
CA TYR A 78 0.75 8.63 -11.91
C TYR A 78 0.48 8.53 -10.40
N ALA A 79 0.22 9.68 -9.78
CA ALA A 79 -0.38 9.81 -8.45
C ALA A 79 -1.35 11.00 -8.44
N VAL A 80 -2.35 10.95 -7.58
CA VAL A 80 -3.38 12.01 -7.47
C VAL A 80 -3.27 12.76 -6.15
N ALA A 81 -3.64 14.04 -6.15
CA ALA A 81 -3.66 14.86 -4.94
C ALA A 81 -4.82 14.44 -4.00
N ASP A 82 -5.97 14.13 -4.60
CA ASP A 82 -7.19 13.73 -3.89
C ASP A 82 -7.47 12.23 -4.13
N PRO A 83 -7.50 11.38 -3.10
CA PRO A 83 -7.73 9.95 -3.29
C PRO A 83 -9.15 9.64 -3.82
N ARG A 84 -10.11 10.58 -3.77
CA ARG A 84 -11.46 10.39 -4.34
C ARG A 84 -11.46 10.25 -5.86
N VAL A 85 -10.47 10.81 -6.55
CA VAL A 85 -10.37 10.75 -8.02
C VAL A 85 -9.57 9.55 -8.53
N LEU A 86 -9.14 8.65 -7.63
CA LEU A 86 -8.47 7.41 -8.00
C LEU A 86 -9.39 6.52 -8.83
N GLU A 87 -8.79 5.89 -9.84
CA GLU A 87 -9.43 4.82 -10.60
C GLU A 87 -9.19 3.49 -9.89
N TRP A 88 -10.25 2.68 -9.84
CA TRP A 88 -10.31 1.41 -9.12
C TRP A 88 -10.59 0.29 -10.12
N GLY A 89 -9.91 -0.84 -9.95
CA GLY A 89 -10.23 -2.06 -10.68
C GLY A 89 -11.36 -2.85 -9.99
N PRO A 90 -11.83 -3.95 -10.58
CA PRO A 90 -12.89 -4.78 -9.99
C PRO A 90 -12.36 -5.74 -8.90
N SER A 91 -11.28 -5.40 -8.19
CA SER A 91 -10.51 -6.37 -7.39
C SER A 91 -10.59 -6.11 -5.89
N ASP A 92 -11.00 -7.10 -5.10
CA ASP A 92 -10.99 -7.02 -3.62
C ASP A 92 -9.57 -6.95 -3.00
N HIS A 93 -8.53 -7.17 -3.81
CA HIS A 93 -7.12 -7.10 -3.41
C HIS A 93 -6.50 -5.72 -3.68
N GLU A 94 -7.33 -4.70 -3.77
CA GLU A 94 -6.88 -3.32 -3.90
C GLU A 94 -6.12 -2.85 -2.66
N VAL A 95 -5.18 -1.97 -2.91
CA VAL A 95 -4.34 -1.32 -1.92
C VAL A 95 -4.37 0.16 -2.25
N LEU A 96 -4.69 0.98 -1.25
CA LEU A 96 -4.48 2.43 -1.30
C LEU A 96 -3.12 2.74 -0.68
N GLY A 97 -2.45 3.79 -1.10
CA GLY A 97 -1.28 4.25 -0.37
C GLY A 97 -0.73 5.56 -0.89
N ALA A 98 0.20 6.10 -0.10
CA ALA A 98 1.01 7.22 -0.52
C ALA A 98 2.19 6.71 -1.35
N VAL A 99 2.52 7.47 -2.39
CA VAL A 99 3.70 7.26 -3.23
C VAL A 99 4.52 8.53 -3.24
N ALA A 100 5.84 8.38 -3.11
CA ALA A 100 6.80 9.42 -3.41
C ALA A 100 7.15 9.34 -4.90
N LEU A 101 7.06 10.47 -5.60
CA LEU A 101 7.37 10.63 -7.02
C LEU A 101 8.52 11.62 -7.19
N TRP A 102 9.49 11.33 -8.06
CA TRP A 102 10.64 12.20 -8.28
C TRP A 102 11.28 12.00 -9.65
N GLY A 103 12.37 12.73 -9.90
CA GLY A 103 13.04 12.81 -11.20
C GLY A 103 12.37 13.88 -12.06
N GLN A 104 11.98 13.53 -13.28
CA GLN A 104 11.15 14.42 -14.09
C GLN A 104 9.70 14.25 -13.62
N VAL A 105 9.13 15.33 -13.08
CA VAL A 105 7.75 15.38 -12.58
C VAL A 105 6.98 16.42 -13.37
N VAL A 106 5.80 16.03 -13.86
CA VAL A 106 4.85 16.90 -14.56
C VAL A 106 3.58 16.96 -13.71
N GLU A 107 3.19 18.17 -13.35
CA GLU A 107 1.91 18.44 -12.71
C GLU A 107 0.78 18.46 -13.75
N GLY A 108 -0.36 17.91 -13.37
CA GLY A 108 -1.60 17.95 -14.14
C GLY A 108 -2.77 18.31 -13.25
N THR A 109 -3.96 18.37 -13.82
CA THR A 109 -5.16 18.90 -13.15
C THR A 109 -5.61 18.11 -11.91
N ARG A 110 -5.23 16.83 -11.80
CA ARG A 110 -5.64 15.93 -10.71
C ARG A 110 -4.49 15.44 -9.83
N GLY A 111 -3.24 15.81 -10.15
CA GLY A 111 -2.05 15.31 -9.48
C GLY A 111 -0.85 15.31 -10.41
N TRP A 112 -0.02 14.28 -10.34
CA TRP A 112 1.31 14.30 -10.94
C TRP A 112 1.61 13.04 -11.74
N ARG A 113 2.56 13.20 -12.65
CA ARG A 113 3.17 12.13 -13.41
C ARG A 113 4.68 12.24 -13.33
N ALA A 114 5.36 11.16 -13.00
CA ALA A 114 6.81 11.19 -12.80
C ALA A 114 7.57 10.06 -13.49
N SER A 115 8.88 10.25 -13.63
CA SER A 115 9.80 9.23 -14.14
C SER A 115 10.16 8.17 -13.10
N HIS A 116 10.12 8.51 -11.80
CA HIS A 116 10.41 7.58 -10.71
C HIS A 116 9.32 7.61 -9.65
N GLY A 117 9.17 6.48 -8.95
CA GLY A 117 8.28 6.42 -7.80
C GLY A 117 8.50 5.22 -6.91
N TYR A 118 8.19 5.40 -5.63
CA TYR A 118 8.23 4.34 -4.62
C TYR A 118 7.15 4.53 -3.55
N PRO A 119 6.51 3.46 -3.04
CA PRO A 119 5.51 3.58 -2.00
C PRO A 119 6.13 4.15 -0.72
N ARG A 120 5.39 5.02 -0.02
CA ARG A 120 5.78 5.54 1.30
C ARG A 120 5.11 4.75 2.42
N PHE A 121 3.82 4.44 2.23
CA PHE A 121 3.05 3.51 3.06
C PHE A 121 1.88 2.95 2.25
N LEU A 122 1.35 1.83 2.72
CA LEU A 122 0.21 1.16 2.11
C LEU A 122 -0.90 1.00 3.14
N VAL A 123 -2.14 0.98 2.67
CA VAL A 123 -3.34 0.70 3.45
C VAL A 123 -4.14 -0.37 2.71
N THR A 124 -4.39 -1.47 3.42
CA THR A 124 -5.15 -2.62 2.92
C THR A 124 -6.51 -2.70 3.59
N GLY A 125 -7.50 -3.25 2.90
CA GLY A 125 -8.81 -3.54 3.49
C GLY A 125 -8.78 -4.74 4.47
N PRO A 126 -9.92 -5.03 5.12
CA PRO A 126 -9.99 -6.04 6.17
C PRO A 126 -9.78 -7.47 5.67
N VAL A 127 -10.01 -7.71 4.37
CA VAL A 127 -9.90 -9.02 3.69
C VAL A 127 -8.47 -9.55 3.60
N ILE A 128 -7.47 -8.66 3.68
CA ILE A 128 -6.07 -9.07 3.63
C ILE A 128 -5.64 -9.58 5.02
N PRO A 129 -5.05 -10.78 5.16
CA PRO A 129 -4.58 -11.28 6.45
C PRO A 129 -3.37 -10.52 7.01
N THR A 130 -3.16 -10.58 8.32
CA THR A 130 -2.04 -9.90 9.00
C THR A 130 -0.68 -10.44 8.56
N GLU A 131 -0.56 -11.74 8.34
CA GLU A 131 0.65 -12.37 7.78
C GLU A 131 1.01 -11.80 6.40
N GLN A 132 0.02 -11.58 5.54
CA GLN A 132 0.23 -11.08 4.18
C GLN A 132 0.65 -9.60 4.21
N ARG A 133 0.04 -8.79 5.09
CA ARG A 133 0.50 -7.42 5.36
C ARG A 133 1.95 -7.39 5.84
N ALA A 134 2.32 -8.26 6.77
CA ALA A 134 3.69 -8.34 7.30
C ALA A 134 4.71 -8.73 6.22
N VAL A 135 4.35 -9.67 5.32
CA VAL A 135 5.17 -10.03 4.16
C VAL A 135 5.33 -8.86 3.20
N LEU A 136 4.25 -8.15 2.88
CA LEU A 136 4.30 -6.94 2.03
C LEU A 136 5.19 -5.86 2.66
N SER A 137 5.01 -5.61 3.96
CA SER A 137 5.80 -4.62 4.69
C SER A 137 7.28 -4.96 4.66
N ARG A 138 7.67 -6.21 4.93
CA ARG A 138 9.07 -6.62 4.83
C ARG A 138 9.62 -6.54 3.41
N ARG A 139 8.83 -6.93 2.41
CA ARG A 139 9.26 -6.91 1.01
C ARG A 139 9.51 -5.50 0.51
N TYR A 140 8.60 -4.56 0.78
CA TYR A 140 8.69 -3.19 0.28
C TYR A 140 9.37 -2.22 1.27
N GLY A 141 9.54 -2.58 2.53
CA GLY A 141 10.16 -1.68 3.49
C GLY A 141 9.34 -0.49 3.90
N VAL A 142 8.03 -0.61 3.74
CA VAL A 142 7.08 0.44 4.04
C VAL A 142 6.06 -0.13 5.01
N PRO A 143 5.46 0.70 5.86
CA PRO A 143 4.33 0.26 6.66
C PRO A 143 3.18 -0.19 5.78
N VAL A 144 2.50 -1.25 6.22
CA VAL A 144 1.28 -1.75 5.59
C VAL A 144 0.19 -1.80 6.64
N LEU A 145 -0.63 -0.76 6.61
CA LEU A 145 -1.67 -0.50 7.58
C LEU A 145 -2.94 -1.29 7.24
N ARG A 146 -3.71 -1.59 8.28
CA ARG A 146 -5.05 -2.16 8.14
C ARG A 146 -6.07 -1.03 8.20
N SER A 147 -6.98 -1.01 7.23
CA SER A 147 -8.25 -0.31 7.30
C SER A 147 -9.35 -1.31 7.58
N GLU A 148 -10.31 -0.94 8.42
CA GLU A 148 -11.50 -1.76 8.68
C GLU A 148 -12.53 -1.65 7.56
N VAL A 149 -12.44 -0.62 6.73
CA VAL A 149 -13.25 -0.48 5.51
C VAL A 149 -12.40 -0.78 4.26
N PRO A 150 -13.02 -1.17 3.13
CA PRO A 150 -12.30 -1.33 1.86
C PRO A 150 -11.55 -0.04 1.44
N PRO A 151 -10.40 -0.14 0.74
CA PRO A 151 -9.59 1.01 0.35
C PRO A 151 -10.35 2.09 -0.42
N ARG A 152 -11.30 1.70 -1.27
CA ARG A 152 -12.17 2.63 -2.01
C ARG A 152 -13.07 3.46 -1.09
N THR A 153 -13.60 2.84 -0.03
CA THR A 153 -14.38 3.53 1.00
C THR A 153 -13.49 4.45 1.82
N LEU A 154 -12.29 3.98 2.20
CA LEU A 154 -11.30 4.81 2.90
C LEU A 154 -10.94 6.06 2.11
N ALA A 155 -10.69 5.93 0.80
CA ALA A 155 -10.37 7.07 -0.07
C ALA A 155 -11.48 8.14 -0.07
N ARG A 156 -12.75 7.73 -0.04
CA ARG A 156 -13.89 8.65 0.07
C ARG A 156 -13.89 9.37 1.41
N LEU A 157 -13.69 8.64 2.51
CA LEU A 157 -13.64 9.21 3.86
C LEU A 157 -12.47 10.19 4.02
N LEU A 158 -11.30 9.90 3.46
CA LEU A 158 -10.16 10.82 3.52
C LEU A 158 -10.41 12.15 2.79
N GLY A 159 -11.32 12.15 1.80
CA GLY A 159 -11.68 13.35 1.06
C GLY A 159 -12.91 14.08 1.58
N THR A 160 -13.59 13.62 2.65
CA THR A 160 -14.70 14.39 3.25
C THR A 160 -14.19 15.56 4.07
N GLU A 161 -13.03 15.40 4.71
CA GLU A 161 -12.36 16.42 5.52
C GLU A 161 -11.31 17.17 4.68
N PRO A 162 -11.50 18.48 4.43
CA PRO A 162 -10.53 19.28 3.70
C PRO A 162 -9.12 19.17 4.30
N GLY A 163 -8.12 18.89 3.46
CA GLY A 163 -6.72 18.80 3.86
C GLY A 163 -6.30 17.53 4.61
N ALA A 164 -7.23 16.68 5.05
CA ALA A 164 -6.89 15.45 5.80
C ALA A 164 -6.03 14.48 4.96
N ALA A 165 -6.41 14.25 3.70
CA ALA A 165 -5.64 13.44 2.78
C ALA A 165 -4.22 14.00 2.56
N GLY A 166 -4.08 15.33 2.42
CA GLY A 166 -2.78 15.99 2.24
C GLY A 166 -1.91 15.94 3.50
N ALA A 167 -2.50 16.11 4.68
CA ALA A 167 -1.80 15.99 5.95
C ALA A 167 -1.24 14.58 6.12
N LEU A 168 -2.04 13.55 5.83
CA LEU A 168 -1.62 12.15 5.94
C LEU A 168 -0.48 11.77 4.99
N LEU A 169 -0.42 12.36 3.79
CA LEU A 169 0.73 12.17 2.89
C LEU A 169 2.04 12.64 3.54
N ARG A 170 2.01 13.76 4.27
CA ARG A 170 3.18 14.40 4.87
C ARG A 170 3.53 13.88 6.26
N THR A 171 2.62 13.17 6.92
CA THR A 171 2.86 12.53 8.22
C THR A 171 4.10 11.63 8.17
N ARG A 172 4.91 11.66 9.23
CA ARG A 172 6.10 10.80 9.33
C ARG A 172 5.67 9.34 9.33
N VAL A 173 6.45 8.50 8.67
CA VAL A 173 6.06 7.10 8.36
C VAL A 173 5.72 6.29 9.62
N ASP A 174 6.38 6.58 10.74
CA ASP A 174 6.15 5.98 12.06
C ASP A 174 4.86 6.46 12.76
N GLU A 175 4.30 7.60 12.38
CA GLU A 175 3.06 8.16 12.96
C GLU A 175 1.80 7.83 12.13
N VAL A 176 1.97 7.38 10.89
CA VAL A 176 0.86 7.18 9.93
C VAL A 176 -0.22 6.23 10.49
N GLU A 177 0.19 5.19 11.22
CA GLU A 177 -0.75 4.21 11.79
C GLU A 177 -1.76 4.85 12.75
N GLY A 178 -1.29 5.69 13.68
CA GLY A 178 -2.14 6.39 14.64
C GLY A 178 -3.10 7.36 13.95
N VAL A 179 -2.63 8.07 12.92
CA VAL A 179 -3.47 9.00 12.14
C VAL A 179 -4.55 8.25 11.35
N VAL A 180 -4.21 7.13 10.71
CA VAL A 180 -5.20 6.31 9.99
C VAL A 180 -6.26 5.74 10.96
N ALA A 181 -5.85 5.24 12.12
CA ALA A 181 -6.76 4.73 13.14
C ALA A 181 -7.74 5.81 13.65
N ALA A 182 -7.24 7.02 13.92
CA ALA A 182 -8.06 8.15 14.38
C ALA A 182 -9.11 8.62 13.36
N ARG A 183 -8.92 8.32 12.06
CA ARG A 183 -9.85 8.72 10.99
C ARG A 183 -10.91 7.66 10.67
N MET A 184 -10.90 6.51 11.35
CA MET A 184 -11.95 5.50 11.20
C MET A 184 -13.27 5.98 11.85
N PRO A 185 -14.44 5.68 11.26
CA PRO A 185 -15.74 6.00 11.86
C PRO A 185 -15.87 5.45 13.28
N GLU A 186 -16.57 6.14 14.18
CA GLU A 186 -16.64 5.74 15.60
C GLU A 186 -17.24 4.36 15.84
N TRP A 187 -18.19 3.91 15.01
CA TRP A 187 -18.75 2.56 15.10
C TRP A 187 -17.74 1.46 14.71
N VAL A 188 -16.73 1.83 13.89
CA VAL A 188 -15.58 0.97 13.60
C VAL A 188 -14.64 0.93 14.82
N ARG A 189 -14.38 2.07 15.47
CA ARG A 189 -13.59 2.12 16.73
C ARG A 189 -14.22 1.28 17.84
N ARG A 190 -15.53 1.37 18.04
CA ARG A 190 -16.28 0.58 19.05
C ARG A 190 -16.23 -0.93 18.83
N SER A 191 -15.96 -1.41 17.62
CA SER A 191 -15.80 -2.85 17.36
C SER A 191 -14.45 -3.40 17.83
N GLN A 192 -13.45 -2.54 18.02
CA GLN A 192 -12.11 -2.89 18.50
C GLN A 192 -12.10 -3.12 20.02
N ASP A 193 -13.00 -2.48 20.77
CA ASP A 193 -13.18 -2.66 22.22
C ASP A 193 -13.99 -3.91 22.60
N ARG A 194 -14.56 -4.64 21.62
CA ARG A 194 -15.22 -5.91 21.89
C ARG A 194 -14.18 -7.03 21.92
N PRO A 195 -13.90 -7.65 23.08
CA PRO A 195 -13.06 -8.84 23.10
C PRO A 195 -13.62 -9.88 22.14
N ALA A 196 -12.72 -10.53 21.41
CA ALA A 196 -13.04 -11.56 20.44
C ALA A 196 -14.02 -12.56 21.08
N ARG A 197 -15.27 -12.58 20.59
CA ARG A 197 -16.24 -13.59 21.00
C ARG A 197 -15.65 -14.94 20.61
N THR A 198 -15.23 -15.70 21.61
CA THR A 198 -14.92 -17.11 21.48
C THR A 198 -16.17 -17.79 20.95
N THR A 199 -16.16 -18.11 19.65
CA THR A 199 -17.16 -18.98 19.05
C THR A 199 -16.97 -20.37 19.64
N ARG A 200 -17.71 -20.65 20.72
CA ARG A 200 -17.92 -22.01 21.22
C ARG A 200 -18.68 -22.77 20.13
N SER A 201 -17.95 -23.52 19.31
CA SER A 201 -18.51 -24.43 18.32
C SER A 201 -19.32 -25.50 19.06
N GLY A 202 -20.64 -25.37 19.05
CA GLY A 202 -21.56 -26.38 19.55
C GLY A 202 -21.62 -27.55 18.58
N VAL A 203 -20.98 -28.66 18.95
CA VAL A 203 -21.12 -29.94 18.26
C VAL A 203 -22.55 -30.45 18.46
N LEU A 204 -23.40 -30.32 17.45
CA LEU A 204 -24.67 -31.04 17.38
C LEU A 204 -24.43 -32.39 16.70
N ALA A 205 -24.14 -33.41 17.50
CA ALA A 205 -24.12 -34.80 17.06
C ALA A 205 -25.57 -35.27 16.78
N ARG A 206 -25.91 -35.41 15.49
CA ARG A 206 -27.17 -36.03 15.06
C ARG A 206 -27.05 -37.56 15.16
N ARG A 207 -27.70 -38.15 16.16
CA ARG A 207 -27.90 -39.61 16.28
C ARG A 207 -28.93 -40.08 15.25
N TRP A 208 -28.49 -40.87 14.28
CA TRP A 208 -29.37 -41.67 13.40
C TRP A 208 -29.87 -42.90 14.16
N ARG A 209 -31.20 -43.08 14.26
CA ARG A 209 -31.81 -44.33 14.74
C ARG A 209 -32.11 -45.22 13.53
N ARG A 210 -31.58 -46.45 13.57
CA ARG A 210 -31.98 -47.55 12.69
C ARG A 210 -33.33 -48.11 13.16
N ARG A 211 -34.22 -48.40 12.22
CA ARG A 211 -35.16 -49.51 12.27
C ARG A 211 -35.09 -50.21 10.93
#